data_AF-A0A5S3VXU1-F1
#
_entry.id   AF-A0A5S3VXU1-F1
#
_cell.length_a   1.000
_cell.length_b   1.000
_cell.length_c   1.000
_cell.angle_alpha   90.00
_cell.angle_beta   90.00
_cell.angle_gamma   90.00
#
_symmetry.space_group_name_H-M   'P 1'
#
loop_
_entity.id
_entity.type
_entity.pdbx_description
1 polymer ?
#
loop_
_entity_poly.entity_id
_entity_poly.type
_entity_poly.pdbx_seq_one_letter_code
_entity_poly.pdbx_strand_id
1 'polypeptide(L)'
;MNFFNKASLLSISILLASCGGSESETNTFDEEVVLKKPENVAAISDNGEVIVSWNSSPSYNYDIYLSTEKGLQFDSYANFDNSQWIKSVTSPFLFTPDDYTKKYFFTVVAKLGDRESEQSPIASTVPRYQIDGDVITDLGTSLVWARCSVGQVWSDSTENCEGEASRISNLSAQNTASRLGDGWRLPALNELVSLVYCSNGIPDYFLTTIDQKCDLQDINAPTIWAPVFPNVSLESAYHTSTESVRSEFPNYKFYKTVSFKNGGDSNIVGSEPTAQHARLVKDK
;
A
#
# COMPACT_ATOMS: atom_id res chain seq x y z
N MET A 1 -20.57 39.33 65.48
CA MET A 1 -21.99 38.95 65.68
C MET A 1 -22.21 37.72 64.79
N ASN A 2 -22.60 36.53 65.25
CA ASN A 2 -23.03 36.05 66.59
C ASN A 2 -22.48 34.61 66.82
N PHE A 3 -22.00 34.25 68.02
CA PHE A 3 -22.69 33.40 69.05
C PHE A 3 -23.27 32.05 68.54
N PHE A 4 -23.17 30.89 69.21
CA PHE A 4 -22.33 30.39 70.33
C PHE A 4 -22.73 28.90 70.61
N ASN A 5 -21.79 28.00 70.96
CA ASN A 5 -21.91 26.83 71.89
C ASN A 5 -20.81 25.79 71.58
N LYS A 6 -19.94 25.35 72.52
CA LYS A 6 -20.15 24.61 73.79
C LYS A 6 -20.60 23.14 73.56
N ALA A 7 -20.02 22.12 74.20
CA ALA A 7 -18.88 22.05 75.13
C ALA A 7 -18.38 20.59 75.34
N SER A 8 -17.31 20.45 76.15
CA SER A 8 -16.96 19.29 77.00
C SER A 8 -16.14 18.11 76.44
N LEU A 9 -15.31 17.41 77.23
CA LEU A 9 -14.48 17.77 78.43
C LEU A 9 -13.58 16.54 78.81
N LEU A 10 -12.31 16.76 79.21
CA LEU A 10 -11.38 15.80 79.89
C LEU A 10 -10.94 14.52 79.10
N SER A 11 -9.79 13.87 79.35
CA SER A 11 -8.51 14.22 80.03
C SER A 11 -7.45 13.12 79.81
N ILE A 12 -6.24 13.35 80.38
CA ILE A 12 -5.16 12.39 80.70
C ILE A 12 -4.08 12.19 79.63
N SER A 13 -2.92 12.79 79.92
CA SER A 13 -1.61 12.53 79.32
C SER A 13 -1.04 11.18 79.74
N ILE A 14 -0.12 10.61 78.95
CA ILE A 14 1.14 10.00 79.42
C ILE A 14 2.11 9.90 78.23
N LEU A 15 3.35 10.34 78.45
CA LEU A 15 4.48 10.07 77.56
C LEU A 15 5.02 8.67 77.86
N LEU A 16 5.15 7.81 76.85
CA LEU A 16 6.01 6.64 76.91
C LEU A 16 6.90 6.58 75.67
N ALA A 17 8.11 6.10 75.89
CA ALA A 17 9.21 6.21 74.93
C ALA A 17 9.21 5.08 73.89
N SER A 18 9.81 5.41 72.74
CA SER A 18 10.52 4.53 71.81
C SER A 18 10.60 3.04 72.18
N CYS A 19 9.98 2.21 71.34
CA CYS A 19 10.53 0.91 70.99
C CYS A 19 10.19 0.65 69.51
N GLY A 20 11.13 0.07 68.75
CA GLY A 20 11.05 0.01 67.30
C GLY A 20 9.93 -0.88 66.78
N GLY A 21 9.03 -0.32 65.97
CA GLY A 21 8.25 -1.05 64.98
C GLY A 21 8.90 -0.85 63.61
N SER A 22 9.43 -1.92 63.03
CA SER A 22 9.85 -1.90 61.63
C SER A 22 8.59 -1.84 60.76
N GLU A 23 8.20 -0.64 60.31
CA GLU A 23 7.36 -0.50 59.13
C GLU A 23 8.15 -1.03 57.94
N SER A 24 7.96 -2.33 57.70
CA SER A 24 8.33 -2.95 56.44
C SER A 24 7.38 -2.34 55.41
N GLU A 25 7.77 -1.19 54.85
CA GLU A 25 7.22 -0.70 53.59
C GLU A 25 7.40 -1.82 52.56
N THR A 26 6.35 -2.64 52.41
CA THR A 26 6.18 -3.44 51.21
C THR A 26 5.91 -2.46 50.09
N ASN A 27 6.99 -1.89 49.55
CA ASN A 27 7.04 -1.44 48.18
C ASN A 27 6.74 -2.67 47.32
N THR A 28 5.44 -2.94 47.15
CA THR A 28 4.92 -3.62 45.99
C THR A 28 5.26 -2.71 44.81
N PHE A 29 6.47 -2.89 44.29
CA PHE A 29 6.75 -2.60 42.90
C PHE A 29 5.71 -3.42 42.13
N ASP A 30 4.64 -2.75 41.69
CA ASP A 30 3.75 -3.29 40.68
C ASP A 30 4.63 -3.59 39.48
N GLU A 31 4.96 -4.87 39.30
CA GLU A 31 5.75 -5.31 38.17
C GLU A 31 4.89 -5.04 36.93
N GLU A 32 5.27 -4.01 36.17
CA GLU A 32 4.49 -3.55 35.03
C GLU A 32 4.47 -4.66 33.98
N VAL A 33 3.40 -5.47 33.99
CA VAL A 33 3.20 -6.57 33.03
C VAL A 33 3.16 -6.04 31.59
N VAL A 34 4.33 -5.95 30.96
CA VAL A 34 4.49 -5.57 29.56
C VAL A 34 3.87 -6.66 28.70
N LEU A 35 2.80 -6.33 27.97
CA LEU A 35 2.19 -7.28 27.05
C LEU A 35 3.11 -7.49 25.84
N LYS A 36 3.34 -8.76 25.48
CA LYS A 36 4.12 -9.09 24.29
C LYS A 36 3.39 -8.62 23.03
N LYS A 37 4.06 -7.80 22.20
CA LYS A 37 3.51 -7.36 20.91
C LYS A 37 3.28 -8.52 19.93
N PRO A 38 2.30 -8.41 19.01
CA PRO A 38 2.06 -9.44 18.01
C PRO A 38 3.27 -9.67 17.09
N GLU A 39 3.52 -10.94 16.78
CA GLU A 39 4.60 -11.41 15.90
C GLU A 39 4.04 -12.05 14.63
N ASN A 40 4.89 -12.19 13.60
CA ASN A 40 4.54 -12.70 12.28
C ASN A 40 3.35 -11.97 11.64
N VAL A 41 3.27 -10.65 11.86
CA VAL A 41 2.21 -9.82 11.27
C VAL A 41 2.45 -9.68 9.77
N ALA A 42 1.46 -10.11 8.98
CA ALA A 42 1.45 -10.02 7.53
C ALA A 42 0.13 -9.44 7.03
N ALA A 43 0.17 -8.79 5.87
CA ALA A 43 -1.00 -8.31 5.13
C ALA A 43 -0.85 -8.78 3.69
N ILE A 44 -1.76 -9.63 3.22
CA ILE A 44 -1.72 -10.25 1.90
C ILE A 44 -2.96 -9.77 1.14
N SER A 45 -2.77 -9.30 -0.10
CA SER A 45 -3.90 -9.02 -0.99
C SER A 45 -4.36 -10.31 -1.67
N ASP A 46 -5.65 -10.59 -1.64
CA ASP A 46 -6.30 -11.66 -2.39
C ASP A 46 -7.54 -11.09 -3.11
N ASN A 47 -7.42 -10.91 -4.42
CA ASN A 47 -8.53 -10.51 -5.30
C ASN A 47 -9.34 -9.26 -4.86
N GLY A 48 -8.66 -8.28 -4.26
CA GLY A 48 -9.24 -7.04 -3.75
C GLY A 48 -9.36 -7.03 -2.22
N GLU A 49 -9.56 -8.19 -1.60
CA GLU A 49 -9.57 -8.28 -0.14
C GLU A 49 -8.14 -8.25 0.43
N VAL A 50 -8.01 -7.86 1.69
CA VAL A 50 -6.76 -7.95 2.44
C VAL A 50 -6.92 -8.90 3.62
N ILE A 51 -6.08 -9.94 3.63
CA ILE A 51 -5.97 -10.88 4.75
C ILE A 51 -4.84 -10.39 5.66
N VAL A 52 -5.18 -9.94 6.87
CA VAL A 52 -4.23 -9.56 7.92
C VAL A 52 -4.09 -10.72 8.91
N SER A 53 -2.88 -11.24 9.09
CA SER A 53 -2.61 -12.42 9.94
C SER A 53 -1.46 -12.17 10.91
N TRP A 54 -1.51 -12.82 12.07
CA TRP A 54 -0.48 -12.77 13.13
C TRP A 54 -0.51 -14.03 14.00
N ASN A 55 0.56 -14.26 14.76
CA ASN A 55 0.58 -15.29 15.81
C ASN A 55 -0.37 -14.88 16.96
N SER A 56 -1.53 -15.53 17.08
CA SER A 56 -2.50 -15.27 18.14
C SER A 56 -2.25 -16.09 19.42
N SER A 57 -2.76 -15.59 20.54
CA SER A 57 -2.75 -16.24 21.85
C SER A 57 -4.15 -16.16 22.46
N PRO A 58 -4.67 -17.23 23.11
CA PRO A 58 -5.99 -17.20 23.75
C PRO A 58 -6.06 -16.25 24.96
N SER A 59 -4.92 -15.77 25.46
CA SER A 59 -4.86 -14.85 26.60
C SER A 59 -5.12 -13.38 26.25
N TYR A 60 -5.17 -13.03 24.96
CA TYR A 60 -5.26 -11.64 24.50
C TYR A 60 -6.41 -11.43 23.51
N ASN A 61 -7.06 -10.28 23.60
CA ASN A 61 -7.79 -9.72 22.46
C ASN A 61 -6.80 -8.97 21.57
N TYR A 62 -7.19 -8.67 20.34
CA TYR A 62 -6.35 -7.93 19.39
C TYR A 62 -7.14 -6.80 18.74
N ASP A 63 -6.49 -5.66 18.59
CA ASP A 63 -7.01 -4.53 17.82
C ASP A 63 -6.09 -4.31 16.61
N ILE A 64 -6.68 -3.97 15.47
CA ILE A 64 -5.98 -3.54 14.26
C ILE A 64 -6.09 -2.03 14.14
N TYR A 65 -4.96 -1.39 13.87
CA TYR A 65 -4.88 -0.02 13.41
C TYR A 65 -4.39 -0.05 11.96
N LEU A 66 -5.03 0.73 11.09
CA LEU A 66 -4.66 0.84 9.69
C LEU A 66 -4.67 2.29 9.21
N SER A 67 -3.97 2.55 8.11
CA SER A 67 -4.00 3.82 7.36
C SER A 67 -3.54 3.60 5.91
N THR A 68 -3.66 4.63 5.07
CA THR A 68 -3.04 4.66 3.72
C THR A 68 -1.70 5.40 3.69
N GLU A 69 -1.19 5.80 4.85
CA GLU A 69 0.04 6.56 5.01
C GLU A 69 1.14 5.73 5.69
N LYS A 70 2.38 5.84 5.16
CA LYS A 70 3.53 5.10 5.67
C LYS A 70 3.94 5.56 7.07
N GLY A 71 4.40 4.63 7.90
CA GLY A 71 4.93 4.95 9.24
C GLY A 71 3.87 5.08 10.34
N LEU A 72 2.65 4.57 10.10
CA LEU A 72 1.56 4.44 11.06
C LEU A 72 2.02 4.16 12.51
N GLN A 73 1.60 5.03 13.42
CA GLN A 73 1.72 4.86 14.87
C GLN A 73 0.33 4.63 15.48
N PHE A 74 0.17 3.61 16.32
CA PHE A 74 -1.14 3.20 16.85
C PHE A 74 -1.72 4.17 17.89
N ASP A 75 -0.84 4.81 18.68
CA ASP A 75 -1.19 5.77 19.75
C ASP A 75 -1.77 7.09 19.22
N SER A 76 -1.48 7.38 17.95
CA SER A 76 -1.76 8.63 17.26
C SER A 76 -2.36 8.38 15.87
N TYR A 77 -2.95 7.19 15.67
CA TYR A 77 -3.46 6.68 14.39
C TYR A 77 -4.39 7.67 13.67
N ALA A 78 -5.23 8.39 14.43
CA ALA A 78 -6.21 9.34 13.92
C ALA A 78 -5.59 10.57 13.20
N ASN A 79 -4.27 10.76 13.27
CA ASN A 79 -3.55 11.79 12.52
C ASN A 79 -3.11 11.32 11.11
N PHE A 80 -3.21 10.02 10.80
CA PHE A 80 -2.79 9.46 9.52
C PHE A 80 -3.95 9.39 8.51
N ASP A 81 -3.65 9.54 7.23
CA ASP A 81 -4.64 9.51 6.15
C ASP A 81 -5.43 8.18 6.10
N ASN A 82 -6.75 8.30 5.94
CA ASN A 82 -7.72 7.18 5.87
C ASN A 82 -7.58 6.16 7.01
N SER A 83 -7.24 6.63 8.21
CA SER A 83 -6.97 5.77 9.35
C SER A 83 -8.23 5.15 9.96
N GLN A 84 -8.12 3.91 10.42
CA GLN A 84 -9.20 3.20 11.13
C GLN A 84 -8.64 2.41 12.32
N TRP A 85 -9.47 2.25 13.37
CA TRP A 85 -9.23 1.40 14.52
C TRP A 85 -10.33 0.34 14.61
N ILE A 86 -9.96 -0.91 14.38
CA ILE A 86 -10.86 -2.08 14.37
C ILE A 86 -10.58 -2.90 15.63
N LYS A 87 -11.60 -3.07 16.48
CA LYS A 87 -11.45 -3.63 17.83
C LYS A 87 -11.79 -5.12 17.91
N SER A 88 -11.13 -5.83 18.81
CA SER A 88 -11.47 -7.20 19.21
C SER A 88 -11.57 -8.18 18.03
N VAL A 89 -10.56 -8.17 17.15
CA VAL A 89 -10.45 -9.01 15.96
C VAL A 89 -9.68 -10.31 16.22
N THR A 90 -9.87 -11.29 15.34
CA THR A 90 -9.18 -12.59 15.37
C THR A 90 -8.25 -12.76 14.17
N SER A 91 -7.15 -13.51 14.34
CA SER A 91 -6.25 -13.89 13.24
C SER A 91 -6.76 -15.15 12.53
N PRO A 92 -6.82 -15.20 11.18
CA PRO A 92 -6.67 -14.08 10.26
C PRO A 92 -7.92 -13.18 10.25
N PHE A 93 -7.72 -11.88 10.03
CA PHE A 93 -8.77 -10.88 9.83
C PHE A 93 -8.90 -10.55 8.34
N LEU A 94 -10.13 -10.47 7.85
CA LEU A 94 -10.44 -10.06 6.48
C LEU A 94 -10.84 -8.58 6.47
N PHE A 95 -10.12 -7.77 5.69
CA PHE A 95 -10.39 -6.35 5.48
C PHE A 95 -10.75 -6.09 4.02
N THR A 96 -11.93 -5.53 3.79
CA THR A 96 -12.39 -5.06 2.48
C THR A 96 -12.01 -3.59 2.30
N PRO A 97 -11.17 -3.22 1.32
CA PRO A 97 -10.76 -1.83 1.09
C PRO A 97 -11.87 -0.97 0.46
N ASP A 98 -12.01 0.25 0.96
CA ASP A 98 -12.89 1.27 0.39
C ASP A 98 -12.26 2.00 -0.83
N ASP A 99 -10.92 2.03 -0.93
CA ASP A 99 -10.17 2.68 -2.02
C ASP A 99 -9.05 1.79 -2.57
N TYR A 100 -9.31 1.13 -3.69
CA TYR A 100 -8.36 0.26 -4.40
C TYR A 100 -7.18 1.01 -5.05
N THR A 101 -7.18 2.34 -5.09
CA THR A 101 -6.04 3.12 -5.60
C THR A 101 -4.90 3.24 -4.59
N LYS A 102 -5.13 2.87 -3.32
CA LYS A 102 -4.20 3.10 -2.22
C LYS A 102 -3.40 1.87 -1.81
N LYS A 103 -2.25 2.14 -1.20
CA LYS A 103 -1.48 1.15 -0.44
C LYS A 103 -1.90 1.26 1.03
N TYR A 104 -2.17 0.13 1.66
CA TYR A 104 -2.59 0.08 3.06
C TYR A 104 -1.45 -0.37 3.96
N PHE A 105 -1.40 0.21 5.16
CA PHE A 105 -0.46 -0.11 6.24
C PHE A 105 -1.26 -0.58 7.45
N PHE A 106 -0.82 -1.66 8.09
CA PHE A 106 -1.50 -2.30 9.21
C PHE A 106 -0.51 -2.53 10.35
N THR A 107 -0.96 -2.29 11.59
CA THR A 107 -0.30 -2.78 12.79
C THR A 107 -1.32 -3.38 13.76
N VAL A 108 -0.88 -4.37 14.54
CA VAL A 108 -1.72 -5.11 15.48
C VAL A 108 -1.23 -4.85 16.90
N VAL A 109 -2.15 -4.63 17.83
CA VAL A 109 -1.87 -4.45 19.27
C VAL A 109 -2.57 -5.54 20.06
N ALA A 110 -1.88 -6.14 21.03
CA ALA A 110 -2.46 -7.11 21.95
C ALA A 110 -3.09 -6.38 23.16
N LYS A 111 -4.28 -6.82 23.57
CA LYS A 111 -5.09 -6.21 24.64
C LYS A 111 -5.36 -7.21 25.77
N LEU A 112 -5.16 -6.77 27.02
CA LEU A 112 -5.52 -7.53 28.24
C LEU A 112 -6.22 -6.59 29.23
N GLY A 113 -7.55 -6.58 29.22
CA GLY A 113 -8.33 -5.54 29.88
C GLY A 113 -8.00 -4.18 29.27
N ASP A 114 -7.73 -3.19 30.12
CA ASP A 114 -7.34 -1.85 29.68
C ASP A 114 -5.89 -1.76 29.16
N ARG A 115 -5.07 -2.80 29.38
CA ARG A 115 -3.64 -2.83 29.02
C ARG A 115 -3.42 -3.09 27.53
N GLU A 116 -2.32 -2.53 27.01
CA GLU A 116 -1.86 -2.62 25.62
C GLU A 116 -0.42 -3.15 25.55
N SER A 117 -0.08 -3.81 24.43
CA SER A 117 1.31 -4.05 24.03
C SER A 117 1.85 -2.86 23.25
N GLU A 118 3.17 -2.85 22.99
CA GLU A 118 3.68 -2.13 21.83
C GLU A 118 2.96 -2.58 20.54
N GLN A 119 2.93 -1.72 19.53
CA GLN A 119 2.46 -2.10 18.20
C GLN A 119 3.37 -3.12 17.52
N SER A 120 2.81 -3.98 16.67
CA SER A 120 3.58 -4.87 15.82
C SER A 120 4.42 -4.10 14.79
N PRO A 121 5.44 -4.74 14.16
CA PRO A 121 5.96 -4.26 12.89
C PRO A 121 4.82 -3.98 11.90
N ILE A 122 4.98 -2.95 11.08
CA ILE A 122 3.98 -2.53 10.11
C ILE A 122 3.98 -3.53 8.93
N ALA A 123 2.85 -4.20 8.72
CA ALA A 123 2.59 -4.92 7.47
C ALA A 123 1.99 -3.95 6.44
N SER A 124 2.20 -4.18 5.14
CA SER A 124 1.60 -3.34 4.10
C SER A 124 1.31 -4.12 2.82
N THR A 125 0.26 -3.74 2.10
CA THR A 125 -0.12 -4.39 0.84
C THR A 125 -0.82 -3.42 -0.12
N VAL A 126 -0.93 -3.83 -1.38
CA VAL A 126 -1.66 -3.13 -2.45
C VAL A 126 -2.82 -4.03 -2.88
N PRO A 127 -4.09 -3.68 -2.55
CA PRO A 127 -5.27 -4.47 -2.92
C PRO A 127 -5.77 -4.22 -4.36
N ARG A 128 -5.08 -3.39 -5.13
CA ARG A 128 -5.57 -2.83 -6.40
C ARG A 128 -5.94 -3.86 -7.49
N TYR A 129 -5.40 -5.06 -7.43
CA TYR A 129 -5.40 -5.98 -8.58
C TYR A 129 -6.07 -7.32 -8.26
N GLN A 130 -7.08 -7.68 -9.05
CA GLN A 130 -7.62 -9.03 -9.17
C GLN A 130 -6.84 -9.79 -10.24
N ILE A 131 -6.44 -11.02 -9.96
CA ILE A 131 -5.56 -11.81 -10.83
C ILE A 131 -6.38 -12.92 -11.50
N ASP A 132 -6.29 -13.01 -12.83
CA ASP A 132 -6.93 -14.04 -13.64
C ASP A 132 -5.94 -14.52 -14.71
N GLY A 133 -5.07 -15.47 -14.32
CA GLY A 133 -4.03 -16.03 -15.18
C GLY A 133 -3.07 -14.98 -15.75
N ASP A 134 -3.11 -14.81 -17.07
CA ASP A 134 -2.27 -13.91 -17.88
C ASP A 134 -2.77 -12.46 -17.91
N VAL A 135 -3.95 -12.18 -17.34
CA VAL A 135 -4.51 -10.84 -17.18
C VAL A 135 -4.72 -10.46 -15.71
N ILE A 136 -4.88 -9.16 -15.47
CA ILE A 136 -5.41 -8.64 -14.22
C ILE A 136 -6.58 -7.70 -14.48
N THR A 137 -7.49 -7.58 -13.51
CA THR A 137 -8.40 -6.45 -13.41
C THR A 137 -7.84 -5.45 -12.40
N ASP A 138 -7.67 -4.20 -12.83
CA ASP A 138 -7.33 -3.08 -11.99
C ASP A 138 -8.62 -2.50 -11.38
N LEU A 139 -8.84 -2.74 -10.09
CA LEU A 139 -10.01 -2.29 -9.35
C LEU A 139 -10.06 -0.77 -9.17
N GLY A 140 -8.92 -0.08 -9.23
CA GLY A 140 -8.85 1.38 -9.13
C GLY A 140 -9.29 2.11 -10.41
N THR A 141 -9.15 1.47 -11.58
CA THR A 141 -9.51 2.07 -12.89
C THR A 141 -10.63 1.34 -13.63
N SER A 142 -11.03 0.15 -13.17
CA SER A 142 -11.94 -0.78 -13.88
C SER A 142 -11.45 -1.20 -15.27
N LEU A 143 -10.12 -1.22 -15.48
CA LEU A 143 -9.47 -1.68 -16.71
C LEU A 143 -8.92 -3.10 -16.55
N VAL A 144 -8.92 -3.87 -17.64
CA VAL A 144 -8.29 -5.19 -17.70
C VAL A 144 -6.98 -5.08 -18.47
N TRP A 145 -5.88 -5.53 -17.86
CA TRP A 145 -4.53 -5.42 -18.41
C TRP A 145 -3.93 -6.80 -18.66
N ALA A 146 -3.23 -6.96 -19.78
CA ALA A 146 -2.31 -8.08 -19.95
C ALA A 146 -1.15 -7.94 -18.96
N ARG A 147 -0.77 -9.01 -18.26
CA ARG A 147 0.35 -9.03 -17.30
C ARG A 147 1.70 -8.91 -17.98
N CYS A 148 1.82 -9.50 -19.17
CA CYS A 148 3.03 -9.46 -19.98
C CYS A 148 3.05 -8.28 -20.98
N SER A 149 4.26 -7.86 -21.36
CA SER A 149 4.45 -6.94 -22.48
C SER A 149 4.24 -7.69 -23.79
N VAL A 150 3.86 -6.99 -24.87
CA VAL A 150 3.78 -7.57 -26.21
C VAL A 150 5.13 -8.22 -26.57
N GLY A 151 5.09 -9.50 -26.98
CA GLY A 151 6.28 -10.30 -27.31
C GLY A 151 6.70 -11.30 -26.24
N GLN A 152 6.25 -11.13 -25.01
CA GLN A 152 6.39 -12.11 -23.92
C GLN A 152 5.19 -13.05 -23.87
N VAL A 153 5.34 -14.19 -23.19
CA VAL A 153 4.29 -15.18 -22.94
C VAL A 153 4.15 -15.39 -21.44
N TRP A 154 2.92 -15.48 -20.94
CA TRP A 154 2.66 -15.78 -19.53
C TRP A 154 2.94 -17.26 -19.22
N SER A 155 3.52 -17.52 -18.05
CA SER A 155 3.85 -18.86 -17.56
C SER A 155 3.25 -19.08 -16.18
N ASP A 156 2.13 -19.80 -16.12
CA ASP A 156 1.47 -20.18 -14.86
C ASP A 156 2.40 -20.98 -13.93
N SER A 157 3.41 -21.67 -14.49
CA SER A 157 4.37 -22.48 -13.73
C SER A 157 5.39 -21.67 -12.93
N THR A 158 5.65 -20.42 -13.35
CA THR A 158 6.61 -19.51 -12.71
C THR A 158 6.00 -18.22 -12.20
N GLU A 159 4.69 -18.03 -12.43
CA GLU A 159 3.96 -16.77 -12.26
C GLU A 159 4.69 -15.57 -12.88
N ASN A 160 5.24 -15.76 -14.08
CA ASN A 160 6.13 -14.81 -14.72
C ASN A 160 5.89 -14.69 -16.23
N CYS A 161 6.44 -13.63 -16.83
CA CYS A 161 6.43 -13.38 -18.26
C CYS A 161 7.74 -13.86 -18.88
N GLU A 162 7.66 -14.96 -19.62
CA GLU A 162 8.79 -15.58 -20.31
C GLU A 162 9.09 -14.90 -21.66
N GLY A 163 10.35 -14.92 -22.06
CA GLY A 163 10.85 -14.29 -23.28
C GLY A 163 11.12 -12.78 -23.14
N GLU A 164 11.45 -12.17 -24.28
CA GLU A 164 11.85 -10.76 -24.37
C GLU A 164 10.68 -9.87 -24.80
N ALA A 165 10.50 -8.74 -24.11
CA ALA A 165 9.52 -7.74 -24.48
C ALA A 165 9.86 -7.15 -25.86
N SER A 166 8.97 -7.36 -26.84
CA SER A 166 9.20 -6.88 -28.20
C SER A 166 9.32 -5.36 -28.23
N ARG A 167 10.25 -4.86 -29.05
CA ARG A 167 10.38 -3.45 -29.39
C ARG A 167 9.83 -3.26 -30.80
N ILE A 168 8.74 -2.52 -30.94
CA ILE A 168 7.99 -2.33 -32.20
C ILE A 168 7.60 -0.86 -32.40
N SER A 169 7.21 -0.47 -33.61
CA SER A 169 6.65 0.87 -33.86
C SER A 169 5.23 0.99 -33.28
N ASN A 170 4.76 2.23 -33.07
CA ASN A 170 3.43 2.47 -32.50
C ASN A 170 2.32 1.88 -33.38
N LEU A 171 2.41 2.08 -34.70
CA LEU A 171 1.51 1.47 -35.68
C LEU A 171 1.51 -0.06 -35.61
N SER A 172 2.68 -0.69 -35.47
CA SER A 172 2.77 -2.15 -35.31
C SER A 172 2.15 -2.63 -34.01
N ALA A 173 2.26 -1.85 -32.92
CA ALA A 173 1.62 -2.17 -31.64
C ALA A 173 0.10 -2.05 -31.71
N GLN A 174 -0.44 -0.98 -32.33
CA GLN A 174 -1.87 -0.85 -32.63
C GLN A 174 -2.37 -2.04 -33.46
N ASN A 175 -1.68 -2.37 -34.55
CA ASN A 175 -2.02 -3.51 -35.42
C ASN A 175 -1.95 -4.85 -34.66
N THR A 176 -1.03 -5.03 -33.72
CA THR A 176 -0.96 -6.24 -32.89
C THR A 176 -2.16 -6.36 -31.96
N ALA A 177 -2.55 -5.27 -31.29
CA ALA A 177 -3.76 -5.23 -30.47
C ALA A 177 -5.02 -5.56 -31.32
N SER A 178 -5.17 -4.91 -32.47
CA SER A 178 -6.29 -5.15 -33.39
C SER A 178 -6.36 -6.59 -33.94
N ARG A 179 -5.23 -7.29 -34.08
CA ARG A 179 -5.20 -8.70 -34.50
C ARG A 179 -5.55 -9.68 -33.38
N LEU A 180 -5.34 -9.31 -32.12
CA LEU A 180 -5.75 -10.13 -30.97
C LEU A 180 -7.26 -10.09 -30.75
N GLY A 181 -7.92 -8.98 -31.11
CA GLY A 181 -9.37 -8.84 -30.96
C GLY A 181 -9.78 -8.54 -29.52
N ASP A 182 -10.99 -8.96 -29.14
CA ASP A 182 -11.51 -8.97 -27.76
C ASP A 182 -11.36 -7.65 -26.97
N GLY A 183 -11.42 -6.51 -27.67
CA GLY A 183 -11.30 -5.18 -27.09
C GLY A 183 -9.86 -4.73 -26.77
N TRP A 184 -8.85 -5.57 -27.04
CA TRP A 184 -7.44 -5.22 -26.80
C TRP A 184 -7.01 -4.00 -27.60
N ARG A 185 -6.48 -3.00 -26.89
CA ARG A 185 -6.03 -1.71 -27.42
C ARG A 185 -4.72 -1.28 -26.75
N LEU A 186 -4.07 -0.28 -27.36
CA LEU A 186 -3.06 0.49 -26.64
C LEU A 186 -3.76 1.40 -25.60
N PRO A 187 -3.20 1.53 -24.39
CA PRO A 187 -3.71 2.44 -23.39
C PRO A 187 -3.55 3.90 -23.81
N ALA A 188 -4.45 4.76 -23.37
CA ALA A 188 -4.25 6.20 -23.36
C ALA A 188 -3.15 6.58 -22.34
N LEU A 189 -2.62 7.80 -22.46
CA LEU A 189 -1.53 8.27 -21.61
C LEU A 189 -1.85 8.20 -20.11
N ASN A 190 -3.04 8.66 -19.71
CA ASN A 190 -3.48 8.62 -18.31
C ASN A 190 -3.65 7.18 -17.80
N GLU A 191 -4.17 6.27 -18.63
CA GLU A 191 -4.31 4.86 -18.26
C GLU A 191 -2.94 4.21 -18.01
N LEU A 192 -1.97 4.43 -18.91
CA LEU A 192 -0.63 3.86 -18.76
C LEU A 192 0.17 4.50 -17.62
N VAL A 193 0.00 5.81 -17.39
CA VAL A 193 0.55 6.49 -16.21
C VAL A 193 -0.05 5.94 -14.92
N SER A 194 -1.33 5.54 -14.90
CA SER A 194 -1.96 5.00 -13.68
C SER A 194 -1.32 3.70 -13.18
N LEU A 195 -0.59 2.96 -14.03
CA LEU A 195 0.18 1.78 -13.62
C LEU A 195 1.52 2.12 -12.96
N VAL A 196 1.97 3.37 -13.04
CA VAL A 196 3.26 3.79 -12.50
C VAL A 196 3.20 3.73 -10.98
N TYR A 197 4.04 2.90 -10.39
CA TYR A 197 4.14 2.68 -8.95
C TYR A 197 5.43 3.27 -8.38
N CYS A 198 5.32 4.22 -7.45
CA CYS A 198 6.45 4.83 -6.78
C CYS A 198 6.69 4.16 -5.43
N SER A 199 7.76 3.36 -5.31
CA SER A 199 8.00 2.49 -4.16
C SER A 199 8.22 3.22 -2.83
N ASN A 200 8.65 4.49 -2.88
CA ASN A 200 8.80 5.39 -1.73
C ASN A 200 7.52 6.17 -1.36
N GLY A 201 6.47 6.08 -2.17
CA GLY A 201 5.22 6.84 -2.03
C GLY A 201 5.36 8.33 -2.36
N ILE A 202 6.26 8.72 -3.27
CA ILE A 202 6.45 10.11 -3.69
C ILE A 202 6.32 10.22 -5.22
N PRO A 203 5.39 11.04 -5.75
CA PRO A 203 4.43 11.91 -5.04
C PRO A 203 3.25 11.18 -4.39
N ASP A 204 2.90 9.98 -4.86
CA ASP A 204 1.96 9.02 -4.24
C ASP A 204 2.44 7.61 -4.67
N TYR A 205 1.92 6.54 -4.07
CA TYR A 205 2.25 5.17 -4.45
C TYR A 205 1.82 4.83 -5.88
N PHE A 206 0.73 5.40 -6.37
CA PHE A 206 0.32 5.32 -7.77
C PHE A 206 0.08 6.72 -8.33
N LEU A 207 0.54 6.98 -9.56
CA LEU A 207 0.37 8.29 -10.17
C LEU A 207 -1.09 8.53 -10.60
N THR A 208 -1.60 9.70 -10.25
CA THR A 208 -2.98 10.15 -10.52
C THR A 208 -3.05 11.18 -11.65
N THR A 209 -1.94 11.82 -12.01
CA THR A 209 -1.87 12.79 -13.12
C THR A 209 -0.63 12.58 -13.99
N ILE A 210 -0.72 13.01 -15.26
CA ILE A 210 0.33 12.78 -16.27
C ILE A 210 1.62 13.56 -16.00
N ASP A 211 1.54 14.69 -15.29
CA ASP A 211 2.68 15.55 -14.98
C ASP A 211 3.52 15.03 -13.81
N GLN A 212 2.94 14.16 -12.97
CA GLN A 212 3.68 13.49 -11.90
C GLN A 212 4.73 12.52 -12.46
N LYS A 213 5.80 12.33 -11.69
CA LYS A 213 6.92 11.41 -11.91
C LYS A 213 7.36 10.90 -10.54
N CYS A 214 7.82 9.65 -10.45
CA CYS A 214 8.34 9.15 -9.18
C CYS A 214 9.65 9.88 -8.80
N ASP A 215 9.79 10.27 -7.53
CA ASP A 215 11.09 10.58 -6.96
C ASP A 215 11.84 9.27 -6.75
N LEU A 216 13.09 9.16 -7.21
CA LEU A 216 13.80 7.88 -7.29
C LEU A 216 15.21 7.93 -6.70
N GLN A 217 15.46 6.96 -5.83
CA GLN A 217 16.80 6.65 -5.32
C GLN A 217 17.50 5.57 -6.14
N ASP A 218 16.75 4.70 -6.82
CA ASP A 218 17.26 3.75 -7.82
C ASP A 218 16.46 3.90 -9.12
N ILE A 219 17.17 4.16 -10.23
CA ILE A 219 16.61 4.35 -11.57
C ILE A 219 16.62 3.05 -12.41
N ASN A 220 17.19 1.97 -11.86
CA ASN A 220 17.27 0.65 -12.50
C ASN A 220 16.15 -0.30 -12.05
N ALA A 221 15.36 0.10 -11.05
CA ALA A 221 14.17 -0.62 -10.61
C ALA A 221 12.92 -0.12 -11.38
N PRO A 222 12.02 -1.00 -11.83
CA PRO A 222 10.84 -0.58 -12.58
C PRO A 222 9.78 0.05 -11.68
N THR A 223 9.30 1.23 -12.07
CA THR A 223 8.22 1.99 -11.41
C THR A 223 6.84 1.46 -11.81
N ILE A 224 6.59 0.19 -11.53
CA ILE A 224 5.31 -0.51 -11.75
C ILE A 224 5.21 -1.65 -10.73
N TRP A 225 3.99 -2.06 -10.37
CA TRP A 225 3.78 -3.10 -9.34
C TRP A 225 4.18 -4.50 -9.85
N ALA A 226 5.47 -4.82 -9.68
CA ALA A 226 6.11 -6.04 -10.18
C ALA A 226 5.41 -7.37 -9.84
N PRO A 227 4.74 -7.56 -8.67
CA PRO A 227 4.03 -8.81 -8.37
C PRO A 227 2.93 -9.20 -9.39
N VAL A 228 2.29 -8.21 -10.03
CA VAL A 228 1.28 -8.48 -11.08
C VAL A 228 1.81 -8.22 -12.48
N PHE A 229 2.81 -7.36 -12.61
CA PHE A 229 3.49 -7.02 -13.86
C PHE A 229 4.98 -7.41 -13.82
N PRO A 230 5.31 -8.71 -13.88
CA PRO A 230 6.69 -9.17 -13.79
C PRO A 230 7.44 -9.01 -15.12
N ASN A 231 8.77 -9.15 -15.07
CA ASN A 231 9.69 -9.04 -16.22
C ASN A 231 9.44 -7.82 -17.15
N VAL A 232 9.22 -6.64 -16.54
CA VAL A 232 9.07 -5.37 -17.27
C VAL A 232 10.43 -4.85 -17.70
N SER A 233 10.64 -4.70 -19.01
CA SER A 233 11.88 -4.13 -19.53
C SER A 233 11.95 -2.62 -19.31
N LEU A 234 13.14 -2.14 -18.98
CA LEU A 234 13.46 -0.73 -18.81
C LEU A 234 14.30 -0.15 -19.96
N GLU A 235 14.66 -0.96 -20.95
CA GLU A 235 15.50 -0.51 -22.08
C GLU A 235 14.82 0.52 -22.98
N SER A 236 13.49 0.66 -22.88
CA SER A 236 12.70 1.57 -23.69
C SER A 236 11.38 1.95 -23.00
N ALA A 237 10.74 3.00 -23.50
CA ALA A 237 9.41 3.41 -23.06
C ALA A 237 8.34 2.45 -23.63
N TYR A 238 7.09 2.71 -23.24
CA TYR A 238 5.91 1.96 -23.64
C TYR A 238 4.96 2.86 -24.46
N HIS A 239 4.42 2.33 -25.55
CA HIS A 239 3.49 3.04 -26.43
C HIS A 239 2.15 3.35 -25.78
N THR A 240 1.58 4.51 -26.11
CA THR A 240 0.17 4.84 -25.87
C THR A 240 -0.58 5.05 -27.19
N SER A 241 -1.91 5.11 -27.12
CA SER A 241 -2.81 5.55 -28.20
C SER A 241 -3.00 7.06 -28.26
N THR A 242 -2.51 7.83 -27.28
CA THR A 242 -2.70 9.28 -27.19
C THR A 242 -1.83 10.01 -28.21
N GLU A 243 -2.46 10.63 -29.21
CA GLU A 243 -1.77 11.49 -30.18
C GLU A 243 -1.28 12.80 -29.54
N SER A 244 -0.11 13.27 -29.97
CA SER A 244 0.43 14.59 -29.67
C SER A 244 0.46 15.43 -30.95
N VAL A 245 -0.20 16.59 -30.93
CA VAL A 245 -0.20 17.52 -32.06
C VAL A 245 1.05 18.40 -31.97
N ARG A 246 1.79 18.50 -33.08
CA ARG A 246 2.94 19.42 -33.23
C ARG A 246 2.75 20.30 -34.45
N SER A 247 2.55 21.60 -34.23
CA SER A 247 2.33 22.61 -35.27
C SER A 247 3.44 22.68 -36.30
N GLU A 248 4.66 22.31 -35.91
CA GLU A 248 5.88 22.37 -36.71
C GLU A 248 5.98 21.21 -37.72
N PHE A 249 5.18 20.15 -37.51
CA PHE A 249 5.27 18.89 -38.24
C PHE A 249 3.87 18.35 -38.66
N PRO A 250 3.07 19.14 -39.41
CA PRO A 250 1.66 18.85 -39.67
C PRO A 250 1.38 17.55 -40.45
N ASN A 251 2.39 17.01 -41.14
CA ASN A 251 2.29 15.77 -41.91
C ASN A 251 2.65 14.50 -41.09
N TYR A 252 3.03 14.65 -39.81
CA TYR A 252 3.46 13.56 -38.95
C TYR A 252 2.51 13.38 -37.78
N LYS A 253 2.09 12.13 -37.53
CA LYS A 253 1.43 11.76 -36.28
C LYS A 253 2.48 11.47 -35.21
N PHE A 254 2.42 12.19 -34.09
CA PHE A 254 3.15 11.84 -32.89
C PHE A 254 2.21 11.17 -31.90
N TYR A 255 2.76 10.27 -31.09
CA TYR A 255 2.09 9.61 -29.98
C TYR A 255 2.87 9.86 -28.70
N LYS A 256 2.19 9.78 -27.56
CA LYS A 256 2.82 9.78 -26.25
C LYS A 256 3.38 8.39 -25.92
N THR A 257 4.44 8.35 -25.14
CA THR A 257 4.99 7.13 -24.52
C THR A 257 5.14 7.33 -23.01
N VAL A 258 5.23 6.24 -22.24
CA VAL A 258 5.53 6.27 -20.79
C VAL A 258 6.72 5.38 -20.49
N SER A 259 7.67 5.88 -19.71
CA SER A 259 8.85 5.17 -19.24
C SER A 259 8.61 4.59 -17.85
N PHE A 260 8.61 3.27 -17.71
CA PHE A 260 8.61 2.63 -16.38
C PHE A 260 9.95 2.77 -15.64
N LYS A 261 10.93 3.55 -16.13
CA LYS A 261 12.04 3.98 -15.28
C LYS A 261 11.60 4.94 -14.18
N ASN A 262 10.64 5.83 -14.45
CA ASN A 262 10.21 6.88 -13.49
C ASN A 262 8.81 7.49 -13.72
N GLY A 263 8.00 6.96 -14.63
CA GLY A 263 6.76 7.58 -15.09
C GLY A 263 6.95 8.71 -16.12
N GLY A 264 8.18 8.95 -16.59
CA GLY A 264 8.50 9.94 -17.62
C GLY A 264 7.75 9.69 -18.91
N ASP A 265 7.02 10.69 -19.40
CA ASP A 265 6.40 10.65 -20.73
C ASP A 265 7.26 11.35 -21.78
N SER A 266 7.05 10.99 -23.04
CA SER A 266 7.77 11.56 -24.20
C SER A 266 6.91 11.48 -25.45
N ASN A 267 7.38 12.07 -26.55
CA ASN A 267 6.68 12.04 -27.84
C ASN A 267 7.48 11.21 -28.84
N ILE A 268 6.79 10.36 -29.61
CA ILE A 268 7.36 9.50 -30.65
C ILE A 268 6.59 9.67 -31.96
N VAL A 269 7.26 9.61 -33.12
CA VAL A 269 6.55 9.59 -34.41
C VAL A 269 5.97 8.19 -34.64
N GLY A 270 4.68 8.09 -34.98
CA GLY A 270 3.98 6.80 -35.05
C GLY A 270 4.41 5.88 -36.20
N SER A 271 4.95 6.45 -37.28
CA SER A 271 5.44 5.75 -38.47
C SER A 271 6.94 5.44 -38.45
N GLU A 272 7.71 5.99 -37.52
CA GLU A 272 9.17 5.79 -37.47
C GLU A 272 9.53 4.43 -36.84
N PRO A 273 10.69 3.84 -37.18
CA PRO A 273 11.15 2.55 -36.67
C PRO A 273 11.67 2.63 -35.22
N THR A 274 11.32 3.68 -34.48
CA THR A 274 11.69 3.86 -33.08
C THR A 274 10.95 2.81 -32.24
N ALA A 275 11.64 1.69 -32.05
CA ALA A 275 11.11 0.50 -31.44
C ALA A 275 10.95 0.70 -29.92
N GLN A 276 9.71 0.77 -29.44
CA GLN A 276 9.36 0.86 -28.02
C GLN A 276 8.54 -0.38 -27.62
N HIS A 277 8.39 -0.61 -26.32
CA HIS A 277 7.55 -1.70 -25.82
C HIS A 277 6.06 -1.34 -25.93
N ALA A 278 5.20 -2.33 -25.73
CA ALA A 278 3.77 -2.13 -25.63
C ALA A 278 3.19 -3.02 -24.52
N ARG A 279 2.25 -2.47 -23.76
CA ARG A 279 1.35 -3.21 -22.86
C ARG A 279 -0.06 -3.00 -23.40
N LEU A 280 -0.89 -4.04 -23.35
CA LEU A 280 -2.26 -3.97 -23.83
C LEU A 280 -3.24 -3.85 -22.67
N VAL A 281 -4.30 -3.10 -22.93
CA VAL A 281 -5.43 -2.89 -22.03
C VAL A 281 -6.72 -3.15 -22.80
N LYS A 282 -7.78 -3.49 -22.09
CA LYS A 282 -9.16 -3.46 -22.58
C LYS A 282 -10.09 -2.99 -21.47
N ASP A 283 -11.27 -2.55 -21.87
CA ASP A 283 -12.34 -2.20 -20.94
C ASP A 283 -12.96 -3.49 -20.35
N LYS A 284 -13.52 -3.41 -19.13
CA LYS A 284 -14.06 -4.56 -18.38
C LYS A 284 -15.47 -4.97 -18.84
#